data_AF-A0A3P7MCD1-F1
#
_entry.id   AF-A0A3P7MCD1-F1
#
_cell.length_a   1.000
_cell.length_b   1.000
_cell.length_c   1.000
_cell.angle_alpha   90.00
_cell.angle_beta   90.00
_cell.angle_gamma   90.00
#
_symmetry.space_group_name_H-M   'P 1'
#
loop_
_entity.id
_entity.type
_entity.pdbx_description
1 polymer ?
#
loop_
_entity_poly.entity_id
_entity_poly.type
_entity_poly.pdbx_seq_one_letter_code
_entity_poly.pdbx_strand_id
1 'polypeptide(L)' 'MGSQSLDILTVYRPSGNDPEADALLLDGFKALATRSNTLIVEDFNVPTIHWISSSADCSESAFDHQLLHITQYLPLT' A
#
# COMPACT_ATOMS: atom_id res chain seq x y z
N MET A 1 0.11 -32.93 -4.13
CA MET A 1 -0.64 -31.67 -3.99
C MET A 1 -0.01 -30.92 -2.85
N GLY A 2 0.86 -29.95 -3.14
CA GLY A 2 1.61 -29.20 -2.13
C GLY A 2 0.77 -28.09 -1.51
N SER A 3 0.92 -27.86 -0.21
CA SER A 3 0.33 -26.70 0.47
C SER A 3 1.06 -25.43 0.02
N GLN A 4 0.31 -24.40 -0.39
CA GLN A 4 0.86 -23.08 -0.67
C GLN A 4 0.84 -22.24 0.60
N SER A 5 1.97 -21.62 0.93
CA SER A 5 2.14 -20.78 2.12
C SER A 5 1.77 -19.33 1.81
N LEU A 6 0.70 -18.81 2.42
CA LEU A 6 0.33 -17.40 2.31
C LEU A 6 1.00 -16.59 3.41
N ASP A 7 1.77 -15.57 3.03
CA ASP A 7 2.28 -14.57 3.95
C ASP A 7 1.19 -13.53 4.19
N ILE A 8 0.87 -13.23 5.45
CA ILE A 8 -0.06 -12.15 5.80
C ILE A 8 0.74 -11.06 6.49
N LEU A 9 0.68 -9.85 5.94
CA LEU A 9 1.23 -8.67 6.56
C LEU A 9 0.12 -7.73 6.97
N THR A 10 0.22 -7.20 8.19
CA THR A 10 -0.67 -6.16 8.68
C THR A 10 0.10 -4.86 8.83
N VAL A 11 -0.38 -3.81 8.17
CA VAL A 11 0.25 -2.49 8.19
C VAL A 11 -0.67 -1.48 8.83
N TYR A 12 -0.13 -0.68 9.74
CA TYR A 12 -0.83 0.45 10.33
C TYR A 12 0.05 1.69 10.20
N ARG A 13 -0.47 2.74 9.55
CA ARG A 13 0.14 4.07 9.54
C ARG A 13 -0.63 4.96 10.51
N PRO A 14 0.01 5.41 11.61
CA PRO A 14 -0.62 6.33 12.55
C PRO A 14 -1.06 7.63 11.88
N SER A 15 -2.05 8.30 12.46
CA SER A 15 -2.46 9.63 12.02
C SER A 15 -1.33 10.65 12.28
N GLY A 16 -0.68 11.10 11.20
CA GLY A 16 0.41 12.05 11.26
C GLY A 16 1.03 12.28 9.89
N ASN A 17 1.64 13.45 9.70
CA ASN A 17 2.46 13.75 8.52
C ASN A 17 3.92 13.63 8.93
N ASP A 18 4.46 12.42 8.85
CA ASP A 18 5.89 12.17 8.94
C ASP A 18 6.39 11.69 7.56
N PRO A 19 6.95 12.61 6.76
CA PRO A 19 7.39 12.28 5.40
C PRO A 19 8.47 11.20 5.35
N GLU A 20 9.30 11.06 6.39
CA GLU A 20 10.36 10.06 6.44
C GLU A 20 9.77 8.68 6.71
N ALA A 21 8.87 8.58 7.70
CA ALA A 21 8.15 7.34 7.97
C ALA A 21 7.30 6.91 6.76
N ASP A 22 6.65 7.85 6.08
CA ASP A 22 5.85 7.61 4.89
C ASP A 22 6.70 7.06 3.73
N ALA A 23 7.89 7.62 3.51
CA ALA A 23 8.81 7.15 2.49
C ALA A 23 9.30 5.72 2.78
N LEU A 24 9.69 5.45 4.03
CA LEU A 24 10.11 4.11 4.47
C LEU A 24 8.99 3.07 4.32
N LEU A 25 7.76 3.46 4.66
CA LEU A 25 6.59 2.61 4.53
C LEU A 25 6.31 2.27 3.07
N LEU A 26 6.38 3.28 2.19
CA LEU A 26 6.16 3.11 0.76
C LEU A 26 7.19 2.18 0.11
N ASP A 27 8.46 2.32 0.48
CA ASP A 27 9.52 1.44 -0.04
C ASP A 27 9.41 0.01 0.48
N GLY A 28 9.03 -0.15 1.76
CA GLY A 28 8.67 -1.46 2.31
C GLY A 28 7.52 -2.10 1.52
N PHE A 29 6.47 -1.33 1.25
CA PHE A 29 5.31 -1.78 0.51
C PHE A 29 5.66 -2.19 -0.93
N LYS A 30 6.47 -1.41 -1.65
CA LYS A 30 6.98 -1.80 -2.98
C LYS A 30 7.76 -3.10 -2.94
N ALA A 31 8.60 -3.31 -1.93
CA ALA A 31 9.38 -4.54 -1.80
C ALA A 31 8.45 -5.75 -1.58
N LEU A 32 7.42 -5.60 -0.75
CA LEU A 32 6.45 -6.65 -0.45
C LEU A 32 5.52 -6.94 -1.62
N ALA A 33 5.13 -5.90 -2.36
CA ALA A 33 4.33 -5.96 -3.58
C ALA A 33 4.96 -6.86 -4.66
N THR A 34 6.28 -7.08 -4.64
CA THR A 34 6.94 -8.01 -5.57
C THR A 34 6.69 -9.50 -5.26
N ARG A 35 6.13 -9.81 -4.09
CA ARG A 35 5.88 -11.20 -3.66
C ARG A 35 4.50 -11.66 -4.11
N SER A 36 4.45 -12.76 -4.86
CA SER A 36 3.20 -13.30 -5.43
C SER A 36 2.30 -14.04 -4.43
N ASN A 37 2.77 -14.31 -3.20
CA ASN A 37 2.04 -15.10 -2.21
C ASN A 37 1.85 -14.33 -0.89
N THR A 38 1.68 -13.02 -0.99
CA THR A 38 1.51 -12.12 0.16
C THR A 38 0.15 -11.42 0.09
N LEU A 39 -0.63 -11.52 1.16
CA LEU A 39 -1.80 -10.69 1.42
C LEU A 39 -1.40 -9.56 2.36
N ILE A 40 -1.66 -8.33 1.96
CA ILE A 40 -1.41 -7.15 2.78
C ILE A 40 -2.75 -6.58 3.25
N VAL A 41 -2.90 -6.44 4.57
CA VAL A 41 -4.10 -5.92 5.24
C VAL A 41 -3.70 -4.63 5.93
N GLU A 42 -4.33 -3.51 5.56
CA GLU A 42 -3.74 -2.21 5.84
C GLU A 42 -4.77 -1.20 6.32
N ASP A 43 -4.35 -0.37 7.28
CA ASP A 43 -4.99 0.89 7.60
C ASP A 43 -3.93 2.00 7.53
N PHE A 44 -3.88 2.67 6.38
CA PHE A 44 -2.95 3.77 6.17
C PHE A 44 -3.47 5.12 6.68
N ASN A 45 -4.71 5.18 7.17
CA ASN A 45 -5.38 6.42 7.55
C ASN A 45 -5.29 7.52 6.45
N VAL A 46 -5.62 7.13 5.21
CA VAL A 46 -5.55 7.96 3.99
C VAL A 46 -6.95 8.28 3.45
N PRO A 47 -7.71 9.20 4.08
CA PRO A 47 -9.11 9.47 3.71
C PRO A 47 -9.30 10.10 2.33
N THR A 48 -8.22 10.58 1.74
CA THR A 48 -8.12 11.21 0.41
C THR A 48 -8.15 10.22 -0.74
N ILE A 49 -7.90 8.92 -0.51
CA ILE A 49 -7.99 7.89 -1.54
C ILE A 49 -9.43 7.37 -1.63
N HIS A 50 -10.01 7.51 -2.80
CA HIS A 50 -11.26 6.87 -3.17
C HIS A 50 -10.98 5.53 -3.85
N TRP A 51 -10.82 4.48 -3.04
CA TRP A 51 -10.40 3.13 -3.48
C TRP A 51 -11.26 2.53 -4.60
N ILE A 52 -12.58 2.74 -4.57
CA ILE A 52 -13.50 2.20 -5.59
C ILE A 52 -13.24 2.81 -6.97
N SER A 53 -12.96 4.11 -7.00
CA SER A 53 -12.71 4.84 -8.26
C SER A 53 -11.23 4.88 -8.61
N SER A 54 -10.37 4.30 -7.77
CA SER A 54 -8.92 4.35 -7.93
C SER A 54 -8.40 5.78 -8.15
N SER A 55 -8.91 6.74 -7.36
CA SER A 55 -8.56 8.16 -7.45
C SER A 55 -8.13 8.72 -6.10
N ALA A 56 -7.26 9.73 -6.09
CA ALA A 56 -6.86 10.42 -4.87
C ALA A 56 -6.96 11.94 -5.08
N ASP A 57 -7.67 12.62 -4.16
CA ASP A 57 -7.85 14.08 -4.21
C ASP A 57 -6.69 14.79 -3.49
N CYS A 58 -5.47 14.57 -3.98
CA CYS A 58 -4.24 15.13 -3.43
C CYS A 58 -3.17 15.35 -4.52
N SER A 59 -2.03 15.92 -4.13
CA SER A 59 -0.90 16.10 -5.05
C SER A 59 -0.25 14.76 -5.42
N GLU A 60 0.31 14.65 -6.63
CA GLU A 60 1.05 13.45 -7.07
C GLU A 60 2.24 13.09 -6.16
N SER A 61 2.83 14.08 -5.48
CA SER A 61 3.92 13.85 -4.52
C SER A 61 3.43 13.40 -3.15
N ALA A 62 2.13 13.48 -2.86
CA ALA A 62 1.58 13.03 -1.59
C ALA A 62 1.66 11.51 -1.44
N PHE A 63 1.82 11.05 -0.20
CA PHE A 63 1.85 9.63 0.13
C PHE A 63 0.67 8.87 -0.48
N ASP A 64 -0.53 9.44 -0.39
CA ASP A 64 -1.78 8.84 -0.84
C ASP A 64 -1.78 8.54 -2.34
N HIS A 65 -1.29 9.47 -3.16
CA HIS A 65 -1.20 9.29 -4.61
C HIS A 65 -0.12 8.27 -4.98
N GLN A 66 1.02 8.29 -4.28
CA GLN A 66 2.09 7.31 -4.50
C GLN A 66 1.67 5.90 -4.09
N LEU A 67 0.96 5.75 -2.97
CA LEU A 67 0.41 4.49 -2.50
C LEU A 67 -0.60 3.95 -3.50
N LEU A 68 -1.56 4.78 -3.91
CA LEU A 68 -2.57 4.43 -4.92
C LEU A 68 -1.91 3.93 -6.22
N HIS A 69 -0.89 4.65 -6.70
CA HIS A 69 -0.12 4.23 -7.87
C HIS A 69 0.44 2.80 -7.68
N ILE A 70 1.16 2.52 -6.59
CA ILE A 70 1.73 1.18 -6.35
C ILE A 70 0.65 0.10 -6.32
N THR A 71 -0.50 0.38 -5.69
CA THR A 71 -1.61 -0.58 -5.63
C THR A 71 -2.26 -0.87 -7.00
N GLN A 72 -2.25 0.09 -7.93
CA GLN A 72 -2.77 -0.12 -9.29
C GLN A 72 -1.81 -0.93 -10.18
N TYR A 73 -0.51 -0.84 -9.93
CA TYR A 73 0.50 -1.61 -10.67
C TYR A 73 0.73 -3.01 -10.10
N LEU A 74 0.08 -3.35 -8.99
CA LEU A 74 0.07 -4.70 -8.46
C LEU A 74 -0.91 -5.57 -9.26
N PRO A 75 -0.44 -6.60 -9.98
CA PRO A 75 -1.34 -7.51 -10.66
C PRO A 75 -2.13 -8.29 -9.60
N LEU A 76 -3.45 -8.10 -9.58
CA LEU A 76 -4.39 -9.00 -8.90
C LEU A 76 -4.44 -10.31 -9.71
N THR A 77 -3.43 -11.16 -9.56
CA THR A 77 -3.38 -12.51 -10.17
C THR A 77 -3.96 -13.56 -9.27
#